data_AF-A0A959ZPZ9-F1
#
_entry.id   AF-A0A959ZPZ9-F1
#
_cell.length_a   1.000
_cell.length_b   1.000
_cell.length_c   1.000
_cell.angle_alpha   90.00
_cell.angle_beta   90.00
_cell.angle_gamma   90.00
#
_symmetry.space_group_name_H-M   'P 1'
#
loop_
_entity.id
_entity.type
_entity.pdbx_description
1 polymer ?
#
loop_
_entity_poly.entity_id
_entity_poly.type
_entity_poly.pdbx_seq_one_letter_code
_entity_poly.pdbx_strand_id
1 'polypeptide(L)'
;MPQRLSVTLILVSLALAASAGSAAAVSSSEAVDLLNAQRVSNGIPPMTLSSSLTEGCEAHDQYMELNGGLAHGEKPGMPGYSEAGAGQGAYAFHAEVLAYDDYAPGHNPWESAPIHLLLMLQPSNTSAGFDHATYSCMRFRQDGRDFDSTPQPIFFSYPGPGQSIYRAETAFEIPYVPQELVGIPADATTGPNILAFANGATPGGSAWFESQSASVTGPTGMVDARLVNNDVAHAAGETGYFGNSAVVIPAKPLEADTRYLVHVHWKEHWSGLEYDQEFAFTAIDADSGEGPRRGTVNFQGRPRSGAGTVKLRFLLHDGAPWRLQYVKLHGAPLRCAGGRHRVSLKAGSADVNSDGAFALKARAHGGILRATGAIDARATRVRANVRASHVQVAGERCSLRRTRIVLTD
;
A
#
# COMPACT_ATOMS: atom_id res chain seq x y z
N MET A 1 27.41 -76.48 -12.36
CA MET A 1 27.35 -75.53 -11.23
C MET A 1 27.31 -74.12 -11.81
N PRO A 2 26.20 -73.38 -11.75
CA PRO A 2 26.15 -72.00 -12.26
C PRO A 2 26.33 -70.98 -11.12
N GLN A 3 27.21 -70.00 -11.34
CA GLN A 3 27.44 -68.84 -10.48
C GLN A 3 26.26 -67.86 -10.58
N ARG A 4 25.74 -67.42 -9.43
CA ARG A 4 24.73 -66.35 -9.34
C ARG A 4 25.44 -65.02 -9.11
N LEU A 5 25.31 -64.08 -10.05
CA LEU A 5 25.67 -62.67 -9.86
C LEU A 5 24.56 -61.98 -9.07
N SER A 6 24.93 -61.38 -7.93
CA SER A 6 24.10 -60.43 -7.20
C SER A 6 24.43 -59.01 -7.67
N VAL A 7 23.49 -58.36 -8.34
CA VAL A 7 23.55 -56.93 -8.69
C VAL A 7 22.88 -56.13 -7.57
N THR A 8 23.67 -55.38 -6.81
CA THR A 8 23.18 -54.45 -5.78
C THR A 8 22.92 -53.10 -6.43
N LEU A 9 21.64 -52.72 -6.56
CA LEU A 9 21.21 -51.42 -7.08
C LEU A 9 21.30 -50.38 -5.95
N ILE A 10 22.27 -49.46 -6.01
CA ILE A 10 22.38 -48.33 -5.07
C ILE A 10 21.52 -47.17 -5.61
N LEU A 11 20.36 -46.94 -4.99
CA LEU A 11 19.53 -45.76 -5.22
C LEU A 11 20.09 -44.58 -4.41
N VAL A 12 20.88 -43.72 -5.07
CA VAL A 12 21.29 -42.42 -4.51
C VAL A 12 20.11 -41.45 -4.63
N SER A 13 19.42 -41.21 -3.52
CA SER A 13 18.36 -40.20 -3.43
C SER A 13 19.01 -38.83 -3.22
N LEU A 14 19.22 -38.09 -4.30
CA LEU A 14 19.72 -36.71 -4.27
C LEU A 14 18.57 -35.79 -3.80
N ALA A 15 18.54 -35.48 -2.51
CA ALA A 15 17.59 -34.52 -1.95
C ALA A 15 18.03 -33.09 -2.34
N LEU A 16 17.42 -32.53 -3.39
CA LEU A 16 17.50 -31.10 -3.67
C LEU A 16 16.73 -30.35 -2.58
N ALA A 17 17.45 -29.84 -1.59
CA ALA A 17 16.93 -28.82 -0.69
C ALA A 17 16.87 -27.50 -1.48
N ALA A 18 15.72 -27.23 -2.11
CA ALA A 18 15.43 -25.90 -2.62
C ALA A 18 15.27 -24.96 -1.41
N SER A 19 16.29 -24.13 -1.18
CA SER A 19 16.16 -22.97 -0.29
C SER A 19 15.00 -22.14 -0.82
N ALA A 20 13.93 -22.03 -0.03
CA ALA A 20 12.91 -21.02 -0.25
C ALA A 20 13.62 -19.67 -0.14
N GLY A 21 13.95 -19.07 -1.28
CA GLY A 21 14.50 -17.73 -1.32
C GLY A 21 13.45 -16.80 -0.73
N SER A 22 13.80 -16.08 0.34
CA SER A 22 13.04 -14.90 0.73
C SER A 22 12.88 -14.05 -0.52
N ALA A 23 11.63 -13.70 -0.88
CA ALA A 23 11.40 -12.74 -1.94
C ALA A 23 12.24 -11.50 -1.62
N ALA A 24 13.18 -11.18 -2.51
CA ALA A 24 14.02 -10.01 -2.32
C ALA A 24 13.13 -8.77 -2.30
N ALA A 25 13.43 -7.81 -1.42
CA ALA A 25 12.84 -6.50 -1.50
C ALA A 25 13.06 -5.93 -2.92
N VAL A 26 12.06 -5.20 -3.42
CA VAL A 26 12.14 -4.53 -4.72
C VAL A 26 13.31 -3.55 -4.70
N SER A 27 14.15 -3.61 -5.74
CA SER A 27 15.26 -2.67 -5.89
C SER A 27 14.77 -1.24 -6.18
N SER A 28 15.57 -0.22 -5.87
CA SER A 28 15.21 1.18 -6.17
C SER A 28 14.87 1.40 -7.65
N SER A 29 15.61 0.77 -8.56
CA SER A 29 15.31 0.83 -10.00
C SER A 29 13.96 0.18 -10.33
N GLU A 30 13.68 -0.99 -9.75
CA GLU A 30 12.41 -1.69 -10.00
C GLU A 30 11.22 -0.92 -9.41
N ALA A 31 11.37 -0.31 -8.24
CA ALA A 31 10.35 0.57 -7.65
C ALA A 31 10.04 1.78 -8.56
N VAL A 32 11.07 2.44 -9.09
CA VAL A 32 10.91 3.55 -10.04
C VAL A 32 10.30 3.07 -11.36
N ASP A 33 10.65 1.88 -11.84
CA ASP A 33 10.05 1.28 -13.04
C ASP A 33 8.56 0.95 -12.83
N LEU A 34 8.17 0.44 -11.65
CA LEU A 34 6.77 0.20 -11.28
C LEU A 34 5.97 1.51 -11.23
N LEU A 35 6.52 2.57 -10.61
CA LEU A 35 5.89 3.90 -10.62
C LEU A 35 5.78 4.44 -12.04
N ASN A 36 6.83 4.32 -12.84
CA ASN A 36 6.82 4.77 -14.23
C ASN A 36 5.79 4.02 -15.08
N ALA A 37 5.59 2.72 -14.84
CA ALA A 37 4.53 1.96 -15.49
C ALA A 37 3.14 2.54 -15.18
N GLN A 38 2.87 2.87 -13.90
CA GLN A 38 1.64 3.54 -13.49
C GLN A 38 1.52 4.95 -14.10
N ARG A 39 2.59 5.74 -14.12
CA ARG A 39 2.57 7.08 -14.72
C ARG A 39 2.25 6.99 -16.21
N VAL A 40 2.97 6.15 -16.95
CA VAL A 40 2.80 5.98 -18.40
C VAL A 40 1.41 5.44 -18.75
N SER A 41 0.85 4.50 -17.99
CA SER A 41 -0.51 4.00 -18.24
C SER A 41 -1.58 5.10 -18.10
N ASN A 42 -1.28 6.16 -17.35
CA ASN A 42 -2.15 7.30 -17.15
C ASN A 42 -1.75 8.52 -18.01
N GLY A 43 -0.83 8.35 -18.96
CA GLY A 43 -0.35 9.43 -19.83
C GLY A 43 0.56 10.44 -19.12
N ILE A 44 0.96 10.16 -17.88
CA ILE A 44 1.85 11.00 -17.09
C ILE A 44 3.29 10.67 -17.47
N PRO A 45 4.16 11.67 -17.73
CA PRO A 45 5.53 11.41 -18.15
C PRO A 45 6.33 10.62 -17.09
N PRO A 46 7.19 9.67 -17.49
CA PRO A 46 8.04 8.95 -16.56
C PRO A 46 9.12 9.85 -15.94
N MET A 47 9.75 9.33 -14.89
CA MET A 47 10.87 9.92 -14.17
C MET A 47 12.15 9.09 -14.34
N THR A 48 13.31 9.71 -14.12
CA THR A 48 14.58 9.00 -14.03
C THR A 48 14.88 8.57 -12.59
N LEU A 49 15.58 7.45 -12.42
CA LEU A 49 16.13 7.08 -11.11
C LEU A 49 17.24 8.07 -10.72
N SER A 50 17.17 8.60 -9.50
CA SER A 50 18.22 9.44 -8.90
C SER A 50 18.93 8.69 -7.79
N SER A 51 20.24 8.49 -7.95
CA SER A 51 21.08 7.88 -6.91
C SER A 51 21.08 8.73 -5.64
N SER A 52 21.19 10.05 -5.76
CA SER A 52 21.15 10.95 -4.59
C SER A 52 19.84 10.91 -3.80
N LEU A 53 18.69 10.75 -4.48
CA LEU A 53 17.41 10.59 -3.79
C LEU A 53 17.30 9.22 -3.12
N THR A 54 17.86 8.20 -3.77
CA THR A 54 17.92 6.82 -3.25
C THR A 54 18.79 6.74 -2.00
N GLU A 55 20.01 7.29 -2.04
CA GLU A 55 20.90 7.42 -0.88
C GLU A 55 20.25 8.22 0.26
N GLY A 56 19.48 9.26 -0.09
CA GLY A 56 18.69 10.01 0.86
C GLY A 56 17.60 9.17 1.54
N CYS A 57 16.87 8.35 0.79
CA CYS A 57 15.88 7.43 1.35
C CYS A 57 16.54 6.35 2.22
N GLU A 58 17.65 5.76 1.79
CA GLU A 58 18.38 4.75 2.58
C GLU A 58 18.83 5.31 3.94
N ALA A 59 19.42 6.50 3.93
CA ALA A 59 19.83 7.16 5.17
C ALA A 59 18.62 7.51 6.06
N HIS A 60 17.50 7.88 5.46
CA HIS A 60 16.28 8.24 6.18
C HIS A 60 15.59 7.02 6.81
N ASP A 61 15.52 5.90 6.10
CA ASP A 61 15.00 4.64 6.63
C ASP A 61 15.87 4.17 7.81
N GLN A 62 17.20 4.25 7.70
CA GLN A 62 18.11 3.97 8.80
C GLN A 62 17.85 4.87 10.02
N TYR A 63 17.61 6.17 9.80
CA TYR A 63 17.23 7.09 10.86
C TYR A 63 15.91 6.67 11.53
N MET A 64 14.87 6.36 10.76
CA MET A 64 13.57 5.95 11.28
C MET A 64 13.64 4.62 12.05
N GLU A 65 14.52 3.71 11.65
CA GLU A 65 14.78 2.45 12.36
C GLU A 65 15.42 2.68 13.73
N LEU A 66 16.44 3.56 13.78
CA LEU A 66 17.16 3.87 15.02
C LEU A 66 16.32 4.68 16.01
N ASN A 67 15.34 5.44 15.52
CA ASN A 67 14.51 6.34 16.34
C ASN A 67 13.07 5.85 16.53
N GLY A 68 12.68 4.74 15.91
CA GLY A 68 11.50 3.96 16.27
C GLY A 68 10.16 4.50 15.74
N GLY A 69 10.13 5.06 14.53
CA GLY A 69 8.87 5.43 13.89
C GLY A 69 9.03 6.12 12.54
N LEU A 70 7.93 6.12 11.78
CA LEU A 70 7.80 6.80 10.50
C LEU A 70 7.67 8.32 10.72
N ALA A 71 8.55 9.11 10.13
CA ALA A 71 8.56 10.56 10.27
C ALA A 71 9.33 11.23 9.11
N HIS A 72 8.70 12.20 8.44
CA HIS A 72 9.34 12.95 7.33
C HIS A 72 10.57 13.78 7.73
N GLY A 73 10.69 14.15 9.00
CA GLY A 73 11.73 15.05 9.49
C GLY A 73 12.78 14.34 10.33
N GLU A 74 14.05 14.64 10.07
CA GLU A 74 15.14 14.24 10.97
C GLU A 74 15.55 15.35 11.92
N LYS A 75 15.94 14.97 13.13
CA LYS A 75 16.42 15.91 14.14
C LYS A 75 17.95 15.82 14.26
N PRO A 76 18.69 16.92 14.00
CA PRO A 76 20.14 16.96 14.18
C PRO A 76 20.57 16.47 15.58
N GLY A 77 21.60 15.62 15.59
CA GLY A 77 22.17 15.03 16.81
C GLY A 77 21.46 13.76 17.32
N MET A 78 20.38 13.32 16.69
CA MET A 78 19.80 11.99 16.96
C MET A 78 20.58 10.89 16.22
N PRO A 79 20.60 9.64 16.71
CA PRO A 79 21.24 8.53 16.02
C PRO A 79 20.74 8.36 14.59
N GLY A 80 21.65 8.12 13.63
CA GLY A 80 21.31 7.96 12.21
C GLY A 80 21.08 9.25 11.44
N TYR A 81 21.06 10.42 12.10
CA TYR A 81 20.89 11.70 11.41
C TYR A 81 21.95 11.89 10.32
N SER A 82 21.51 12.31 9.14
CA SER A 82 22.40 12.74 8.06
C SER A 82 21.79 13.89 7.27
N GLU A 83 22.61 14.70 6.58
CA GLU A 83 22.07 15.78 5.74
C GLU A 83 21.27 15.25 4.54
N ALA A 84 21.69 14.09 3.99
CA ALA A 84 21.01 13.42 2.90
C ALA A 84 19.65 12.86 3.33
N GLY A 85 19.61 12.17 4.48
CA GLY A 85 18.38 11.67 5.09
C GLY A 85 17.44 12.80 5.51
N ALA A 86 17.95 13.86 6.14
CA ALA A 86 17.15 15.01 6.56
C ALA A 86 16.63 15.88 5.39
N GLY A 87 17.13 15.68 4.17
CA GLY A 87 16.79 16.52 3.02
C GLY A 87 17.33 17.95 3.11
N GLN A 88 18.29 18.23 4.00
CA GLN A 88 18.77 19.59 4.30
C GLN A 88 19.81 20.14 3.31
N GLY A 89 20.17 19.40 2.26
CA GLY A 89 20.71 20.01 1.06
C GLY A 89 19.58 20.82 0.41
N ALA A 90 19.60 22.15 0.54
CA ALA A 90 18.59 23.04 -0.03
C ALA A 90 18.22 22.56 -1.45
N TYR A 91 16.93 22.27 -1.70
CA TYR A 91 16.39 21.72 -2.96
C TYR A 91 16.55 20.20 -3.20
N ALA A 92 16.91 19.37 -2.22
CA ALA A 92 17.20 17.95 -2.44
C ALA A 92 16.02 17.16 -3.02
N PHE A 93 14.78 17.42 -2.56
CA PHE A 93 13.56 16.83 -3.09
C PHE A 93 12.36 17.79 -2.92
N HIS A 94 11.36 17.68 -3.80
CA HIS A 94 10.12 18.46 -3.77
C HIS A 94 9.04 17.78 -2.90
N ALA A 95 9.06 16.45 -2.83
CA ALA A 95 8.08 15.66 -2.11
C ALA A 95 8.68 14.33 -1.64
N GLU A 96 8.10 13.77 -0.58
CA GLU A 96 8.43 12.47 -0.03
C GLU A 96 7.15 11.74 0.35
N VAL A 97 7.12 10.43 0.10
CA VAL A 97 6.06 9.52 0.53
C VAL A 97 6.69 8.39 1.34
N LEU A 98 6.07 8.07 2.48
CA LEU A 98 6.57 7.08 3.43
C LEU A 98 5.50 6.01 3.69
N ALA A 99 5.89 4.75 3.86
CA ALA A 99 4.97 3.68 4.26
C ALA A 99 5.62 2.67 5.20
N TYR A 100 4.79 1.93 5.95
CA TYR A 100 5.23 0.73 6.67
C TYR A 100 5.22 -0.52 5.78
N ASP A 101 4.56 -0.44 4.62
CA ASP A 101 4.31 -1.56 3.73
C ASP A 101 5.31 -1.60 2.58
N ASP A 102 5.57 -2.81 2.07
CA ASP A 102 6.48 -3.07 0.95
C ASP A 102 5.91 -2.52 -0.37
N TYR A 103 6.78 -2.00 -1.25
CA TYR A 103 6.41 -1.75 -2.65
C TYR A 103 6.72 -2.99 -3.51
N ALA A 104 5.75 -3.47 -4.28
CA ALA A 104 5.91 -4.67 -5.11
C ALA A 104 5.09 -4.61 -6.42
N PRO A 105 5.39 -5.45 -7.42
CA PRO A 105 4.55 -5.58 -8.60
C PRO A 105 3.08 -5.85 -8.23
N GLY A 106 2.17 -5.00 -8.71
CA GLY A 106 0.73 -5.08 -8.41
C GLY A 106 0.34 -4.57 -7.02
N HIS A 107 1.26 -4.04 -6.22
CA HIS A 107 0.99 -3.48 -4.91
C HIS A 107 1.76 -2.19 -4.69
N ASN A 108 1.10 -1.05 -4.84
CA ASN A 108 1.59 0.26 -4.41
C ASN A 108 1.07 0.55 -2.99
N PRO A 109 1.94 0.75 -1.97
CA PRO A 109 1.51 0.96 -0.59
C PRO A 109 0.80 2.32 -0.38
N TRP A 110 0.95 3.24 -1.34
CA TRP A 110 0.32 4.56 -1.33
C TRP A 110 -0.92 4.66 -2.22
N GLU A 111 -1.38 3.55 -2.80
CA GLU A 111 -2.48 3.54 -3.77
C GLU A 111 -3.81 4.06 -3.21
N SER A 112 -4.02 3.89 -1.90
CA SER A 112 -5.20 4.40 -1.19
C SER A 112 -4.87 5.61 -0.31
N ALA A 113 -3.77 6.30 -0.57
CA ALA A 113 -3.33 7.48 0.16
C ALA A 113 -3.29 8.68 -0.80
N PRO A 114 -4.42 9.40 -0.97
CA PRO A 114 -4.59 10.33 -2.10
C PRO A 114 -3.58 11.48 -2.18
N ILE A 115 -3.11 12.03 -1.06
CA ILE A 115 -2.04 13.05 -1.04
C ILE A 115 -0.71 12.40 -1.46
N HIS A 116 -0.36 11.23 -0.93
CA HIS A 116 0.84 10.50 -1.36
C HIS A 116 0.78 10.18 -2.86
N LEU A 117 -0.36 9.70 -3.36
CA LEU A 117 -0.57 9.41 -4.78
C LEU A 117 -0.50 10.68 -5.64
N LEU A 118 -1.06 11.80 -5.16
CA LEU A 118 -0.93 13.10 -5.79
C LEU A 118 0.54 13.51 -5.93
N LEU A 119 1.34 13.38 -4.86
CA LEU A 119 2.77 13.68 -4.88
C LEU A 119 3.55 12.75 -5.82
N MET A 120 3.23 11.46 -5.85
CA MET A 120 3.86 10.47 -6.75
C MET A 120 3.55 10.73 -8.22
N LEU A 121 2.33 11.17 -8.51
CA LEU A 121 1.81 11.35 -9.86
C LEU A 121 1.91 12.77 -10.40
N GLN A 122 2.43 13.73 -9.61
CA GLN A 122 2.74 15.09 -10.08
C GLN A 122 3.51 15.05 -11.42
N PRO A 123 2.96 15.62 -12.51
CA PRO A 123 3.60 15.58 -13.82
C PRO A 123 4.94 16.33 -13.88
N SER A 124 5.13 17.34 -13.01
CA SER A 124 6.35 18.15 -12.89
C SER A 124 7.55 17.38 -12.35
N ASN A 125 7.33 16.26 -11.66
CA ASN A 125 8.43 15.44 -11.15
C ASN A 125 9.24 14.85 -12.33
N THR A 126 10.56 14.91 -12.22
CA THR A 126 11.49 14.43 -13.26
C THR A 126 12.41 13.32 -12.80
N SER A 127 12.65 13.20 -11.49
CA SER A 127 13.39 12.09 -10.94
C SER A 127 12.78 11.59 -9.63
N ALA A 128 13.02 10.32 -9.35
CA ALA A 128 12.62 9.66 -8.11
C ALA A 128 13.79 8.84 -7.54
N GLY A 129 13.81 8.66 -6.22
CA GLY A 129 14.65 7.69 -5.53
C GLY A 129 13.81 6.90 -4.54
N PHE A 130 14.23 5.67 -4.27
CA PHE A 130 13.48 4.74 -3.42
C PHE A 130 14.44 3.92 -2.57
N ASP A 131 14.08 3.71 -1.31
CA ASP A 131 14.65 2.65 -0.49
C ASP A 131 13.53 1.89 0.23
N HIS A 132 13.84 0.64 0.59
CA HIS A 132 12.99 -0.14 1.46
C HIS A 132 13.82 -0.98 2.43
N ALA A 133 13.66 -0.68 3.72
CA ALA A 133 14.18 -1.47 4.83
C ALA A 133 13.02 -1.92 5.75
N THR A 134 12.89 -1.36 6.94
CA THR A 134 11.67 -1.52 7.78
C THR A 134 10.52 -0.63 7.32
N TYR A 135 10.84 0.43 6.58
CA TYR A 135 9.92 1.40 6.00
C TYR A 135 10.14 1.44 4.49
N SER A 136 9.18 1.98 3.75
CA SER A 136 9.37 2.35 2.34
C SER A 136 9.46 3.86 2.26
N CYS A 137 10.53 4.37 1.66
CA CYS A 137 10.71 5.77 1.34
C CYS A 137 10.75 5.95 -0.17
N MET A 138 9.97 6.92 -0.69
CA MET A 138 10.16 7.42 -2.06
C MET A 138 10.20 8.93 -2.06
N ARG A 139 11.23 9.49 -2.70
CA ARG A 139 11.45 10.93 -2.84
C ARG A 139 11.40 11.35 -4.29
N PHE A 140 10.94 12.56 -4.54
CA PHE A 140 10.77 13.13 -5.88
C PHE A 140 11.51 14.44 -6.01
N ARG A 141 12.06 14.71 -7.19
CA ARG A 141 12.59 16.04 -7.53
C ARG A 141 11.93 16.58 -8.78
N GLN A 142 11.73 17.89 -8.79
CA GLN A 142 11.24 18.66 -9.92
C GLN A 142 12.41 19.44 -10.54
N ASP A 143 13.18 18.78 -11.39
CA ASP A 143 14.27 19.42 -12.12
C ASP A 143 13.85 19.66 -13.57
N GLY A 144 13.69 20.93 -13.95
CA GLY A 144 13.76 21.34 -15.35
C GLY A 144 12.75 20.72 -16.31
N ARG A 145 11.60 20.23 -15.84
CA ARG A 145 10.50 19.90 -16.75
C ARG A 145 9.86 21.20 -17.23
N ASP A 146 10.32 21.64 -18.39
CA ASP A 146 9.81 22.84 -19.04
C ASP A 146 8.44 22.55 -19.69
N PHE A 147 7.39 22.60 -18.89
CA PHE A 147 6.04 22.79 -19.40
C PHE A 147 5.78 24.25 -19.80
N ASP A 148 6.63 25.19 -19.35
CA ASP A 148 6.44 26.63 -19.54
C ASP A 148 6.65 27.04 -21.01
N SER A 149 7.34 26.22 -21.80
CA SER A 149 7.50 26.37 -23.25
C SER A 149 6.24 26.05 -24.07
N THR A 150 5.21 25.42 -23.48
CA THR A 150 3.99 25.10 -24.23
C THR A 150 3.03 26.28 -24.29
N PRO A 151 2.50 26.64 -25.47
CA PRO A 151 1.59 27.78 -25.62
C PRO A 151 0.19 27.51 -25.06
N GLN A 152 -0.10 26.28 -24.64
CA GLN A 152 -1.36 25.83 -24.05
C GLN A 152 -1.07 24.93 -22.86
N PRO A 153 -1.99 24.87 -21.87
CA PRO A 153 -1.83 23.98 -20.74
C PRO A 153 -1.84 22.53 -21.19
N ILE A 154 -1.13 21.69 -20.45
CA ILE A 154 -1.21 20.24 -20.57
C ILE A 154 -1.89 19.71 -19.31
N PHE A 155 -2.90 18.89 -19.54
CA PHE A 155 -3.69 18.29 -18.48
C PHE A 155 -3.37 16.80 -18.32
N PHE A 156 -3.31 16.35 -17.08
CA PHE A 156 -3.13 14.94 -16.73
C PHE A 156 -4.17 14.52 -15.70
N SER A 157 -4.40 13.21 -15.57
CA SER A 157 -5.37 12.68 -14.61
C SER A 157 -4.98 11.29 -14.11
N TYR A 158 -5.49 10.95 -12.93
CA TYR A 158 -5.50 9.61 -12.38
C TYR A 158 -6.91 9.27 -11.87
N PRO A 159 -7.58 8.22 -12.39
CA PRO A 159 -7.20 7.43 -13.56
C PRO A 159 -7.12 8.31 -14.82
N GLY A 160 -6.21 7.94 -15.73
CA GLY A 160 -6.02 8.61 -17.01
C GLY A 160 -7.18 8.33 -17.98
N PRO A 161 -7.23 9.06 -19.11
CA PRO A 161 -8.29 8.89 -20.09
C PRO A 161 -8.39 7.44 -20.59
N GLY A 162 -9.57 6.84 -20.46
CA GLY A 162 -9.87 5.46 -20.87
C GLY A 162 -9.43 4.38 -19.88
N GLN A 163 -8.76 4.74 -18.79
CA GLN A 163 -8.29 3.77 -17.79
C GLN A 163 -9.43 3.26 -16.90
N SER A 164 -9.16 2.17 -16.20
CA SER A 164 -10.04 1.61 -15.18
C SER A 164 -9.50 1.87 -13.79
N ILE A 165 -10.39 2.05 -12.82
CA ILE A 165 -10.05 2.16 -11.40
C ILE A 165 -11.13 1.48 -10.55
N TYR A 166 -10.79 1.05 -9.35
CA TYR A 166 -11.77 0.48 -8.44
C TYR A 166 -12.93 1.46 -8.18
N ARG A 167 -14.15 0.94 -8.18
CA ARG A 167 -15.38 1.72 -7.97
C ARG A 167 -15.50 2.34 -6.57
N ALA A 168 -14.73 1.83 -5.61
CA ALA A 168 -14.83 2.18 -4.20
C ALA A 168 -13.43 2.23 -3.57
N GLU A 169 -13.25 3.17 -2.66
CA GLU A 169 -12.00 3.35 -1.93
C GLU A 169 -12.32 3.72 -0.48
N THR A 170 -11.53 3.22 0.46
CA THR A 170 -11.45 3.80 1.81
C THR A 170 -10.05 4.36 1.91
N ALA A 171 -9.94 5.69 1.82
CA ALA A 171 -8.65 6.35 1.84
C ALA A 171 -7.97 6.12 3.22
N PHE A 172 -6.65 5.97 3.19
CA PHE A 172 -5.82 5.82 4.36
C PHE A 172 -4.61 6.72 4.21
N GLU A 173 -4.59 7.80 5.00
CA GLU A 173 -3.58 8.83 4.90
C GLU A 173 -3.37 9.51 6.24
N ILE A 174 -2.15 10.02 6.44
CA ILE A 174 -1.81 10.88 7.56
C ILE A 174 -1.15 12.16 7.00
N PRO A 175 -1.38 13.34 7.61
CA PRO A 175 -2.13 13.55 8.85
C PRO A 175 -3.67 13.51 8.72
N TYR A 176 -4.21 13.62 7.51
CA TYR A 176 -5.64 13.57 7.22
C TYR A 176 -5.86 12.98 5.82
N VAL A 177 -7.08 12.49 5.54
CA VAL A 177 -7.49 12.12 4.18
C VAL A 177 -8.22 13.31 3.53
N PRO A 178 -8.03 13.62 2.22
CA PRO A 178 -8.63 14.80 1.60
C PRO A 178 -10.15 14.93 1.76
N GLN A 179 -10.86 13.80 1.84
CA GLN A 179 -12.32 13.76 2.01
C GLN A 179 -12.79 14.44 3.31
N GLU A 180 -11.96 14.49 4.36
CA GLU A 180 -12.28 15.20 5.61
C GLU A 180 -12.45 16.71 5.38
N LEU A 181 -11.67 17.28 4.47
CA LEU A 181 -11.68 18.72 4.15
C LEU A 181 -13.00 19.18 3.52
N VAL A 182 -13.79 18.23 3.02
CA VAL A 182 -15.09 18.47 2.35
C VAL A 182 -16.26 17.84 3.12
N GLY A 183 -16.05 17.52 4.40
CA GLY A 183 -17.09 17.04 5.32
C GLY A 183 -17.48 15.58 5.13
N ILE A 184 -16.70 14.78 4.40
CA ILE A 184 -16.86 13.33 4.33
C ILE A 184 -16.02 12.71 5.47
N PRO A 185 -16.57 11.82 6.32
CA PRO A 185 -15.81 11.18 7.39
C PRO A 185 -14.57 10.45 6.88
N ALA A 186 -13.47 10.48 7.62
CA ALA A 186 -12.20 9.87 7.24
C ALA A 186 -12.29 8.36 6.94
N ASP A 187 -13.16 7.66 7.65
CA ASP A 187 -13.38 6.22 7.55
C ASP A 187 -14.51 5.84 6.57
N ALA A 188 -15.10 6.82 5.89
CA ALA A 188 -16.14 6.56 4.91
C ALA A 188 -15.54 5.92 3.64
N THR A 189 -16.18 4.85 3.17
CA THR A 189 -15.92 4.31 1.84
C THR A 189 -16.61 5.19 0.79
N THR A 190 -15.82 5.82 -0.07
CA THR A 190 -16.24 6.70 -1.15
C THR A 190 -16.13 6.00 -2.51
N GLY A 191 -16.35 6.72 -3.61
CA GLY A 191 -15.72 6.36 -4.88
C GLY A 191 -14.20 6.60 -4.81
N PRO A 192 -13.46 6.21 -5.86
CA PRO A 192 -12.02 6.46 -5.90
C PRO A 192 -11.72 7.96 -5.90
N ASN A 193 -10.61 8.36 -5.28
CA ASN A 193 -10.08 9.70 -5.39
C ASN A 193 -9.54 9.93 -6.82
N ILE A 194 -10.20 10.82 -7.56
CA ILE A 194 -9.82 11.16 -8.93
C ILE A 194 -8.88 12.36 -8.87
N LEU A 195 -7.65 12.19 -9.35
CA LEU A 195 -6.64 13.24 -9.40
C LEU A 195 -6.65 13.90 -10.76
N ALA A 196 -6.53 15.23 -10.79
CA ALA A 196 -6.37 16.00 -12.01
C ALA A 196 -5.23 17.01 -11.82
N PHE A 197 -4.47 17.26 -12.88
CA PHE A 197 -3.29 18.12 -12.87
C PHE A 197 -3.30 19.06 -14.08
N ALA A 198 -2.80 20.27 -13.88
CA ALA A 198 -2.61 21.26 -14.93
C ALA A 198 -1.18 21.81 -14.90
N ASN A 199 -0.48 21.78 -16.03
CA ASN A 199 0.89 22.27 -16.15
C ASN A 199 1.08 23.10 -17.43
N GLY A 200 2.06 24.01 -17.43
CA GLY A 200 2.48 24.80 -18.60
C GLY A 200 1.65 26.06 -18.86
N ALA A 201 1.82 26.70 -20.02
CA ALA A 201 1.04 27.89 -20.45
C ALA A 201 1.29 29.22 -19.73
N THR A 202 2.54 29.58 -19.43
CA THR A 202 2.86 30.97 -19.11
C THR A 202 4.11 31.43 -19.85
N PRO A 203 3.98 32.34 -20.84
CA PRO A 203 5.14 33.00 -21.43
C PRO A 203 5.93 33.75 -20.35
N GLY A 204 7.10 33.21 -19.97
CA GLY A 204 8.04 33.88 -19.07
C GLY A 204 7.92 33.57 -17.58
N GLY A 205 7.23 32.49 -17.18
CA GLY A 205 7.18 32.06 -15.77
C GLY A 205 6.52 30.70 -15.56
N SER A 206 6.59 30.19 -14.33
CA SER A 206 5.92 28.94 -13.95
C SER A 206 4.42 29.18 -13.77
N ALA A 207 3.62 28.53 -14.59
CA ALA A 207 2.16 28.64 -14.53
C ALA A 207 1.61 28.11 -13.21
N TRP A 208 0.71 28.87 -12.61
CA TRP A 208 -0.03 28.45 -11.41
C TRP A 208 -1.50 28.31 -11.76
N PHE A 209 -1.99 27.08 -11.79
CA PHE A 209 -3.39 26.76 -12.01
C PHE A 209 -4.10 26.46 -10.69
N GLU A 210 -5.31 26.97 -10.61
CA GLU A 210 -6.23 26.72 -9.53
C GLU A 210 -7.46 26.03 -10.09
N SER A 211 -7.79 24.84 -9.57
CA SER A 211 -9.04 24.16 -9.90
C SER A 211 -10.20 24.89 -9.23
N GLN A 212 -11.13 25.43 -10.01
CA GLN A 212 -12.26 26.23 -9.51
C GLN A 212 -13.50 25.38 -9.23
N SER A 213 -13.75 24.38 -10.08
CA SER A 213 -14.89 23.48 -9.93
C SER A 213 -14.60 22.13 -10.59
N ALA A 214 -15.32 21.11 -10.15
CA ALA A 214 -15.28 19.80 -10.77
C ALA A 214 -16.65 19.14 -10.77
N SER A 215 -16.90 18.29 -11.75
CA SER A 215 -18.10 17.46 -11.82
C SER A 215 -17.78 16.06 -12.33
N VAL A 216 -18.59 15.11 -11.89
CA VAL A 216 -18.53 13.72 -12.34
C VAL A 216 -19.92 13.33 -12.84
N THR A 217 -20.00 12.81 -14.06
CA THR A 217 -21.25 12.37 -14.69
C THR A 217 -21.15 10.88 -14.99
N GLY A 218 -22.10 10.11 -14.46
CA GLY A 218 -22.30 8.70 -14.79
C GLY A 218 -23.46 8.50 -15.77
N PRO A 219 -23.81 7.24 -16.09
CA PRO A 219 -24.88 6.91 -17.03
C PRO A 219 -26.27 7.37 -16.56
N THR A 220 -26.48 7.48 -15.25
CA THR A 220 -27.74 7.92 -14.65
C THR A 220 -27.78 9.42 -14.36
N GLY A 221 -26.75 10.18 -14.74
CA GLY A 221 -26.63 11.61 -14.51
C GLY A 221 -25.49 11.99 -13.57
N MET A 222 -25.62 13.16 -12.93
CA MET A 222 -24.60 13.73 -12.06
C MET A 222 -24.34 12.83 -10.84
N VAL A 223 -23.07 12.60 -10.55
CA VAL A 223 -22.60 11.95 -9.32
C VAL A 223 -22.40 13.04 -8.25
N ASP A 224 -22.83 12.76 -7.03
CA ASP A 224 -22.53 13.60 -5.88
C ASP A 224 -21.02 13.52 -5.59
N ALA A 225 -20.26 14.53 -6.01
CA ALA A 225 -18.81 14.61 -5.85
C ALA A 225 -18.39 15.90 -5.14
N ARG A 226 -17.23 15.87 -4.49
CA ARG A 226 -16.62 17.02 -3.83
C ARG A 226 -15.25 17.30 -4.45
N LEU A 227 -14.89 18.58 -4.55
CA LEU A 227 -13.58 19.01 -5.00
C LEU A 227 -12.75 19.42 -3.78
N VAL A 228 -11.55 18.85 -3.67
CA VAL A 228 -10.48 19.36 -2.81
C VAL A 228 -9.43 19.99 -3.71
N ASN A 229 -9.16 21.26 -3.45
CA ASN A 229 -8.14 22.06 -4.12
C ASN A 229 -7.32 22.81 -3.06
N ASN A 230 -6.42 23.68 -3.50
CA ASN A 230 -5.57 24.44 -2.59
C ASN A 230 -6.38 25.35 -1.65
N ASP A 231 -7.44 25.98 -2.14
CA ASP A 231 -8.28 26.89 -1.36
C ASP A 231 -9.08 26.18 -0.26
N VAL A 232 -9.67 25.02 -0.59
CA VAL A 232 -10.37 24.17 0.38
C VAL A 232 -9.41 23.72 1.48
N ALA A 233 -8.19 23.31 1.12
CA ALA A 233 -7.17 22.95 2.10
C ALA A 233 -6.80 24.15 2.98
N HIS A 234 -6.51 25.31 2.39
CA HIS A 234 -6.14 26.52 3.13
C HIS A 234 -7.24 26.96 4.09
N ALA A 235 -8.50 26.89 3.67
CA ALA A 235 -9.65 27.20 4.52
C ALA A 235 -9.77 26.25 5.72
N ALA A 236 -9.32 25.01 5.58
CA ALA A 236 -9.24 24.03 6.65
C ALA A 236 -7.96 24.15 7.52
N GLY A 237 -7.06 25.09 7.20
CA GLY A 237 -5.78 25.27 7.89
C GLY A 237 -4.65 24.39 7.37
N GLU A 238 -4.87 23.70 6.25
CA GLU A 238 -3.90 22.81 5.60
C GLU A 238 -3.29 23.48 4.36
N THR A 239 -1.99 23.33 4.13
CA THR A 239 -1.32 24.05 3.03
C THR A 239 -0.33 23.16 2.28
N GLY A 240 -0.21 23.37 0.97
CA GLY A 240 0.98 22.98 0.22
C GLY A 240 0.90 21.73 -0.65
N TYR A 241 -0.20 20.95 -0.63
CA TYR A 241 -0.28 19.71 -1.43
C TYR A 241 -0.96 19.87 -2.78
N PHE A 242 -1.97 20.74 -2.88
CA PHE A 242 -2.90 20.77 -4.02
C PHE A 242 -2.58 21.86 -5.07
N GLY A 243 -1.35 22.35 -5.10
CA GLY A 243 -0.90 23.27 -6.15
C GLY A 243 -1.01 22.60 -7.52
N ASN A 244 -1.53 23.33 -8.52
CA ASN A 244 -1.68 22.83 -9.90
C ASN A 244 -2.45 21.50 -10.01
N SER A 245 -3.28 21.18 -9.01
CA SER A 245 -3.95 19.89 -8.92
C SER A 245 -5.36 20.00 -8.33
N ALA A 246 -6.11 18.91 -8.44
CA ALA A 246 -7.44 18.72 -7.91
C ALA A 246 -7.60 17.28 -7.45
N VAL A 247 -8.32 17.07 -6.34
CA VAL A 247 -8.83 15.76 -5.93
C VAL A 247 -10.34 15.81 -5.96
N VAL A 248 -10.95 15.04 -6.86
CA VAL A 248 -12.39 14.93 -7.03
C VAL A 248 -12.86 13.63 -6.39
N ILE A 249 -13.76 13.73 -5.41
CA ILE A 249 -14.13 12.64 -4.51
C ILE A 249 -15.62 12.36 -4.67
N PRO A 250 -16.02 11.27 -5.36
CA PRO A 250 -17.41 10.81 -5.34
C PRO A 250 -17.81 10.42 -3.92
N ALA A 251 -18.85 11.05 -3.37
CA ALA A 251 -19.23 10.89 -1.96
C ALA A 251 -19.72 9.47 -1.59
N LYS A 252 -19.94 8.61 -2.59
CA LYS A 252 -20.34 7.22 -2.46
C LYS A 252 -19.61 6.35 -3.49
N PRO A 253 -19.47 5.04 -3.24
CA PRO A 253 -19.01 4.09 -4.24
C PRO A 253 -19.73 4.26 -5.58
N LEU A 254 -18.97 4.25 -6.66
CA LEU A 254 -19.48 4.30 -8.01
C LEU A 254 -20.15 2.95 -8.37
N GLU A 255 -20.98 2.94 -9.40
CA GLU A 255 -21.44 1.70 -10.04
C GLU A 255 -20.26 1.04 -10.77
N ALA A 256 -20.13 -0.28 -10.65
CA ALA A 256 -19.08 -1.04 -11.34
C ALA A 256 -19.38 -1.16 -12.84
N ASP A 257 -18.35 -1.51 -13.61
CA ASP A 257 -18.34 -1.68 -15.06
C ASP A 257 -18.99 -0.50 -15.81
N THR A 258 -18.82 0.69 -15.24
CA THR A 258 -19.52 1.91 -15.66
C THR A 258 -18.53 3.00 -16.02
N ARG A 259 -18.74 3.63 -17.17
CA ARG A 259 -17.96 4.76 -17.63
C ARG A 259 -18.45 6.06 -16.99
N TYR A 260 -17.51 6.84 -16.45
CA TYR A 260 -17.76 8.17 -15.89
C TYR A 260 -17.00 9.22 -16.67
N LEU A 261 -17.62 10.39 -16.84
CA LEU A 261 -17.01 11.59 -17.40
C LEU A 261 -16.68 12.56 -16.26
N VAL A 262 -15.46 13.06 -16.24
CA VAL A 262 -14.98 14.05 -15.28
C VAL A 262 -14.69 15.34 -16.03
N HIS A 263 -15.17 16.45 -15.48
CA HIS A 263 -14.88 17.78 -15.97
C HIS A 263 -14.28 18.61 -14.82
N VAL A 264 -13.13 19.23 -15.05
CA VAL A 264 -12.47 20.14 -14.10
C VAL A 264 -12.26 21.49 -14.78
N HIS A 265 -12.73 22.55 -14.13
CA HIS A 265 -12.52 23.91 -14.59
C HIS A 265 -11.31 24.51 -13.87
N TRP A 266 -10.38 25.06 -14.63
CA TRP A 266 -9.12 25.61 -14.16
C TRP A 266 -9.06 27.11 -14.44
N LYS A 267 -8.42 27.84 -13.54
CA LYS A 267 -8.04 29.23 -13.74
C LYS A 267 -6.54 29.39 -13.54
N GLU A 268 -5.86 29.97 -14.51
CA GLU A 268 -4.46 30.33 -14.38
C GLU A 268 -4.34 31.66 -13.61
N HIS A 269 -3.51 31.67 -12.57
CA HIS A 269 -3.48 32.72 -11.56
C HIS A 269 -3.04 34.08 -12.13
N TRP A 270 -2.05 34.11 -13.02
CA TRP A 270 -1.42 35.34 -13.47
C TRP A 270 -2.16 36.04 -14.60
N SER A 271 -2.59 35.26 -15.60
CA SER A 271 -3.33 35.73 -16.78
C SER A 271 -4.83 35.80 -16.53
N GLY A 272 -5.35 35.07 -15.54
CA GLY A 272 -6.78 34.90 -15.31
C GLY A 272 -7.49 34.10 -16.39
N LEU A 273 -6.75 33.48 -17.33
CA LEU A 273 -7.32 32.62 -18.35
C LEU A 273 -7.93 31.38 -17.74
N GLU A 274 -9.03 30.95 -18.32
CA GLU A 274 -9.81 29.80 -17.88
C GLU A 274 -9.67 28.66 -18.89
N TYR A 275 -9.66 27.43 -18.37
CA TYR A 275 -9.49 26.23 -19.16
C TYR A 275 -10.35 25.11 -18.62
N ASP A 276 -10.79 24.23 -19.51
CA ASP A 276 -11.55 23.04 -19.15
C ASP A 276 -10.72 21.79 -19.44
N GLN A 277 -10.70 20.88 -18.47
CA GLN A 277 -10.17 19.54 -18.60
C GLN A 277 -11.31 18.54 -18.56
N GLU A 278 -11.43 17.73 -19.60
CA GLU A 278 -12.39 16.63 -19.67
C GLU A 278 -11.67 15.30 -19.90
N PHE A 279 -12.03 14.28 -19.12
CA PHE A 279 -11.56 12.92 -19.32
C PHE A 279 -12.58 11.92 -18.79
N ALA A 280 -12.45 10.66 -19.17
CA ALA A 280 -13.37 9.62 -18.74
C ALA A 280 -12.65 8.32 -18.41
N PHE A 281 -13.15 7.61 -17.41
CA PHE A 281 -12.60 6.36 -16.90
C PHE A 281 -13.73 5.34 -16.68
N THR A 282 -13.36 4.09 -16.40
CA THR A 282 -14.31 3.02 -16.06
C THR A 282 -14.12 2.60 -14.60
N ALA A 283 -15.17 2.67 -13.81
CA ALA A 283 -15.15 2.10 -12.47
C ALA A 283 -15.31 0.58 -12.56
N ILE A 284 -14.45 -0.20 -11.90
CA ILE A 284 -14.49 -1.67 -11.89
C ILE A 284 -14.61 -2.23 -10.47
N ASP A 285 -15.16 -3.43 -10.30
CA ASP A 285 -15.09 -4.13 -9.01
C ASP A 285 -13.64 -4.57 -8.73
N ALA A 286 -13.20 -4.51 -7.46
CA ALA A 286 -11.87 -4.99 -7.07
C ALA A 286 -11.64 -6.49 -7.36
N ASP A 287 -12.73 -7.25 -7.55
CA ASP A 287 -12.72 -8.68 -7.84
C ASP A 287 -12.64 -9.02 -9.34
N SER A 288 -12.65 -8.02 -10.24
CA SER A 288 -12.72 -8.24 -11.71
C SER A 288 -11.46 -8.87 -12.33
N GLY A 289 -10.38 -9.06 -11.56
CA GLY A 289 -9.34 -10.02 -11.89
C GLY A 289 -7.96 -9.48 -12.31
N GLU A 290 -7.73 -8.17 -12.25
CA GLU A 290 -6.42 -7.58 -12.59
C GLU A 290 -5.62 -7.04 -11.39
N GLY A 291 -6.15 -7.14 -10.16
CA GLY A 291 -5.46 -6.71 -8.93
C GLY A 291 -5.32 -7.82 -7.87
N PRO A 292 -4.41 -7.67 -6.88
CA PRO A 292 -4.28 -8.61 -5.77
C PRO A 292 -5.59 -8.69 -4.98
N ARG A 293 -6.23 -9.87 -5.01
CA ARG A 293 -7.52 -10.13 -4.35
C ARG A 293 -7.40 -9.99 -2.83
N ARG A 294 -8.24 -9.17 -2.22
CA ARG A 294 -8.42 -9.06 -0.76
C ARG A 294 -9.68 -9.82 -0.32
N GLY A 295 -9.60 -10.63 0.74
CA GLY A 295 -10.74 -11.38 1.26
C GLY A 295 -10.87 -11.27 2.77
N THR A 296 -12.07 -10.92 3.27
CA THR A 296 -12.38 -10.90 4.71
C THR A 296 -13.05 -12.21 5.12
N VAL A 297 -12.56 -12.87 6.19
CA VAL A 297 -13.13 -14.11 6.71
C VAL A 297 -13.63 -13.94 8.15
N ASN A 298 -14.92 -14.21 8.39
CA ASN A 298 -15.55 -14.16 9.71
C ASN A 298 -15.65 -15.56 10.36
N PHE A 299 -15.45 -15.64 11.68
CA PHE A 299 -15.45 -16.91 12.43
C PHE A 299 -16.48 -16.97 13.58
N GLN A 300 -17.11 -18.15 13.75
CA GLN A 300 -17.75 -18.59 15.01
C GLN A 300 -17.38 -20.04 15.35
N GLY A 301 -16.94 -20.30 16.59
CA GLY A 301 -16.70 -21.66 17.09
C GLY A 301 -16.47 -21.74 18.61
N ARG A 302 -16.94 -22.83 19.24
CA ARG A 302 -16.76 -23.13 20.68
C ARG A 302 -15.71 -24.24 20.88
N PRO A 303 -14.64 -24.03 21.66
CA PRO A 303 -13.74 -25.12 22.05
C PRO A 303 -14.39 -25.99 23.14
N ARG A 304 -14.35 -27.31 22.97
CA ARG A 304 -14.53 -28.28 24.07
C ARG A 304 -13.15 -28.53 24.73
N SER A 305 -13.15 -28.70 26.05
CA SER A 305 -11.96 -28.77 26.91
C SER A 305 -10.97 -29.88 26.53
N GLY A 306 -9.67 -29.57 26.59
CA GLY A 306 -8.57 -30.39 26.09
C GLY A 306 -7.86 -29.68 24.93
N ALA A 307 -6.61 -30.05 24.61
CA ALA A 307 -5.81 -29.44 23.55
C ALA A 307 -6.66 -29.13 22.31
N GLY A 308 -7.01 -27.85 22.14
CA GLY A 308 -7.99 -27.42 21.16
C GLY A 308 -7.34 -27.25 19.81
N THR A 309 -7.81 -27.99 18.80
CA THR A 309 -7.52 -27.65 17.41
C THR A 309 -8.55 -26.62 16.96
N VAL A 310 -8.12 -25.41 16.63
CA VAL A 310 -8.98 -24.46 15.90
C VAL A 310 -8.95 -24.90 14.44
N LYS A 311 -10.09 -25.37 13.93
CA LYS A 311 -10.24 -25.70 12.52
C LYS A 311 -10.64 -24.46 11.75
N LEU A 312 -9.73 -23.97 10.91
CA LEU A 312 -10.04 -22.94 9.93
C LEU A 312 -10.55 -23.62 8.67
N ARG A 313 -11.67 -23.13 8.12
CA ARG A 313 -12.22 -23.59 6.84
C ARG A 313 -12.22 -22.40 5.90
N PHE A 314 -11.49 -22.52 4.80
CA PHE A 314 -11.51 -21.56 3.71
C PHE A 314 -12.20 -22.21 2.51
N LEU A 315 -13.05 -21.45 1.82
CA LEU A 315 -13.51 -21.77 0.47
C LEU A 315 -12.56 -21.05 -0.47
N LEU A 316 -11.83 -21.81 -1.29
CA LEU A 316 -10.93 -21.25 -2.29
C LEU A 316 -11.57 -21.37 -3.67
N HIS A 317 -11.44 -20.32 -4.48
CA HIS A 317 -11.61 -20.38 -5.93
C HIS A 317 -10.23 -20.16 -6.58
N ASP A 318 -9.81 -21.17 -7.34
CA ASP A 318 -8.75 -21.18 -8.37
C ASP A 318 -7.34 -20.74 -8.00
N GLY A 319 -6.47 -21.73 -7.75
CA GLY A 319 -5.11 -21.88 -8.30
C GLY A 319 -3.99 -20.85 -8.06
N ALA A 320 -4.27 -19.62 -7.62
CA ALA A 320 -3.26 -18.57 -7.48
C ALA A 320 -2.48 -18.64 -6.14
N PRO A 321 -1.18 -18.26 -6.10
CA PRO A 321 -0.43 -18.10 -4.87
C PRO A 321 -1.00 -16.93 -4.05
N TRP A 322 -1.02 -17.07 -2.72
CA TRP A 322 -1.55 -16.08 -1.79
C TRP A 322 -0.58 -15.80 -0.65
N ARG A 323 -0.54 -14.56 -0.16
CA ARG A 323 0.29 -14.10 0.97
C ARG A 323 -0.61 -13.71 2.14
N LEU A 324 -0.39 -14.29 3.32
CA LEU A 324 -1.09 -13.90 4.55
C LEU A 324 -0.32 -12.73 5.18
N GLN A 325 -0.82 -11.50 5.01
CA GLN A 325 -0.14 -10.29 5.48
C GLN A 325 -0.14 -10.19 7.01
N TYR A 326 -1.30 -10.35 7.66
CA TYR A 326 -1.38 -10.15 9.11
C TYR A 326 -2.49 -10.96 9.81
N VAL A 327 -2.25 -11.27 11.09
CA VAL A 327 -3.22 -11.95 11.97
C VAL A 327 -3.26 -11.26 13.32
N LYS A 328 -4.36 -10.55 13.61
CA LYS A 328 -4.59 -9.93 14.92
C LYS A 328 -5.43 -10.84 15.81
N LEU A 329 -4.88 -11.26 16.94
CA LEU A 329 -5.62 -12.02 17.95
C LEU A 329 -6.09 -11.06 19.05
N HIS A 330 -7.36 -10.65 19.00
CA HIS A 330 -7.94 -9.79 20.02
C HIS A 330 -8.42 -10.60 21.23
N GLY A 331 -7.86 -10.31 22.40
CA GLY A 331 -8.53 -10.53 23.69
C GLY A 331 -8.69 -11.96 24.16
N ALA A 332 -7.86 -12.91 23.72
CA ALA A 332 -7.88 -14.27 24.28
C ALA A 332 -7.18 -14.28 25.65
N PRO A 333 -7.89 -14.52 26.78
CA PRO A 333 -7.24 -14.68 28.07
C PRO A 333 -6.44 -16.00 28.07
N LEU A 334 -5.13 -15.91 28.34
CA LEU A 334 -4.34 -17.08 28.69
C LEU A 334 -4.64 -17.44 30.15
N ARG A 335 -4.89 -18.72 30.43
CA ARG A 335 -4.87 -19.25 31.80
C ARG A 335 -3.51 -19.89 32.03
N CYS A 336 -2.72 -19.28 32.89
CA CYS A 336 -1.48 -19.83 33.43
C CYS A 336 -1.74 -20.33 34.86
N ALA A 337 -0.80 -21.06 35.45
CA ALA A 337 -0.96 -21.60 36.80
C ALA A 337 -1.11 -20.47 37.86
N GLY A 338 -0.45 -19.33 37.63
CA GLY A 338 -0.47 -18.15 38.49
C GLY A 338 -1.61 -17.14 38.22
N GLY A 339 -2.47 -17.35 37.22
CA GLY A 339 -3.60 -16.44 36.96
C GLY A 339 -4.03 -16.29 35.50
N ARG A 340 -4.87 -15.27 35.24
CA ARG A 340 -5.27 -14.89 33.88
C ARG A 340 -4.35 -13.79 33.36
N HIS A 341 -3.74 -14.02 32.22
CA HIS A 341 -2.94 -13.02 31.52
C HIS A 341 -3.66 -12.58 30.25
N ARG A 342 -3.72 -11.27 30.00
CA ARG A 342 -4.18 -10.73 28.72
C ARG A 342 -2.95 -10.63 27.83
N VAL A 343 -2.96 -11.31 26.70
CA VAL A 343 -1.86 -11.27 25.74
C VAL A 343 -2.38 -10.69 24.44
N SER A 344 -1.73 -9.64 23.95
CA SER A 344 -1.81 -9.25 22.55
C SER A 344 -0.71 -10.02 21.81
N LEU A 345 -1.10 -10.82 20.83
CA LEU A 345 -0.16 -11.48 19.92
C LEU A 345 -0.14 -10.66 18.63
N LYS A 346 1.02 -10.10 18.30
CA LYS A 346 1.31 -9.57 16.96
C LYS A 346 2.08 -10.67 16.22
N ALA A 347 1.47 -11.22 15.18
CA ALA A 347 2.19 -12.10 14.26
C ALA A 347 2.74 -11.23 13.12
N GLY A 348 3.98 -11.46 12.70
CA GLY A 348 4.47 -10.93 11.42
C GLY A 348 3.87 -11.68 10.24
N SER A 349 4.16 -11.21 9.03
CA SER A 349 3.80 -11.87 7.77
C SER A 349 4.36 -13.30 7.71
N ALA A 350 3.66 -14.20 7.02
CA ALA A 350 4.16 -15.54 6.75
C ALA A 350 3.93 -15.89 5.29
N ASP A 351 5.00 -16.25 4.61
CA ASP A 351 4.94 -16.82 3.27
C ASP A 351 4.44 -18.27 3.37
N VAL A 352 3.54 -18.64 2.48
CA VAL A 352 3.01 -20.00 2.38
C VAL A 352 3.76 -20.70 1.26
N ASN A 353 4.52 -21.72 1.62
CA ASN A 353 5.31 -22.49 0.67
C ASN A 353 4.39 -23.23 -0.33
N SER A 354 4.93 -23.69 -1.46
CA SER A 354 4.23 -24.53 -2.45
C SER A 354 3.50 -25.75 -1.84
N ASP A 355 3.99 -26.22 -0.71
CA ASP A 355 3.50 -27.41 0.00
C ASP A 355 2.45 -27.05 1.06
N GLY A 356 2.08 -25.76 1.16
CA GLY A 356 1.11 -25.27 2.12
C GLY A 356 1.62 -25.18 3.57
N ALA A 357 2.89 -25.42 3.83
CA ALA A 357 3.46 -25.25 5.17
C ALA A 357 3.68 -23.77 5.47
N PHE A 358 3.34 -23.33 6.69
CA PHE A 358 3.68 -22.00 7.20
C PHE A 358 4.06 -22.04 8.68
N ALA A 359 4.96 -21.14 9.08
CA ALA A 359 5.38 -20.98 10.47
C ALA A 359 5.09 -19.54 10.92
N LEU A 360 4.31 -19.39 11.99
CA LEU A 360 4.06 -18.09 12.60
C LEU A 360 4.88 -17.98 13.89
N LYS A 361 5.68 -16.92 13.97
CA LYS A 361 6.41 -16.55 15.18
C LYS A 361 5.72 -15.31 15.75
N ALA A 362 5.10 -15.46 16.92
CA ALA A 362 4.45 -14.35 17.61
C ALA A 362 5.22 -14.02 18.90
N ARG A 363 5.43 -12.73 19.15
CA ARG A 363 6.05 -12.25 20.39
C ARG A 363 4.94 -11.83 21.34
N ALA A 364 4.95 -12.39 22.55
CA ALA A 364 4.16 -11.89 23.67
C ALA A 364 5.09 -11.09 24.60
N HIS A 365 4.57 -10.09 25.31
CA HIS A 365 5.32 -9.49 26.42
C HIS A 365 5.72 -10.60 27.41
N GLY A 366 7.01 -10.94 27.45
CA GLY A 366 7.56 -11.98 28.33
C GLY A 366 7.63 -13.41 27.76
N GLY A 367 7.51 -13.63 26.45
CA GLY A 367 7.70 -14.97 25.86
C GLY A 367 7.63 -15.07 24.32
N ILE A 368 8.08 -16.19 23.77
CA ILE A 368 7.99 -16.54 22.34
C ILE A 368 6.90 -17.60 22.17
N LEU A 369 5.92 -17.32 21.31
CA LEU A 369 4.93 -18.31 20.88
C LEU A 369 5.31 -18.81 19.50
N ARG A 370 5.51 -20.13 19.37
CA ARG A 370 5.71 -20.80 18.08
C ARG A 370 4.44 -21.52 17.68
N ALA A 371 3.88 -21.15 16.54
CA ALA A 371 2.76 -21.86 15.92
C ALA A 371 3.22 -22.44 14.57
N THR A 372 2.93 -23.72 14.36
CA THR A 372 3.19 -24.41 13.09
C THR A 372 1.85 -24.85 12.49
N GLY A 373 1.66 -24.61 11.20
CA GLY A 373 0.49 -25.06 10.44
C GLY A 373 0.91 -25.75 9.14
N ALA A 374 0.02 -26.59 8.62
CA ALA A 374 0.12 -27.16 7.27
C ALA A 374 -1.21 -26.95 6.56
N ILE A 375 -1.15 -26.67 5.26
CA ILE A 375 -2.26 -26.48 4.34
C ILE A 375 -2.20 -27.62 3.33
N ASP A 376 -3.31 -28.36 3.20
CA ASP A 376 -3.44 -29.37 2.15
C ASP A 376 -3.89 -28.69 0.85
N ALA A 377 -2.96 -28.55 -0.10
CA ALA A 377 -3.18 -27.85 -1.37
C ALA A 377 -3.90 -28.69 -2.45
N ARG A 378 -4.22 -29.97 -2.18
CA ARG A 378 -4.82 -30.87 -3.19
C ARG A 378 -6.35 -30.87 -3.19
N ALA A 379 -6.98 -29.97 -2.45
CA ALA A 379 -8.43 -29.82 -2.41
C ALA A 379 -8.82 -28.35 -2.59
N THR A 380 -10.00 -28.09 -3.15
CA THR A 380 -10.69 -26.76 -3.18
C THR A 380 -11.00 -26.19 -1.78
N ARG A 381 -10.36 -26.72 -0.75
CA ARG A 381 -10.60 -26.47 0.67
C ARG A 381 -9.27 -26.47 1.40
N VAL A 382 -8.83 -25.30 1.85
CA VAL A 382 -7.68 -25.20 2.76
C VAL A 382 -8.13 -25.55 4.17
N ARG A 383 -7.37 -26.43 4.81
CA ARG A 383 -7.44 -26.72 6.23
C ARG A 383 -6.12 -26.30 6.86
N ALA A 384 -6.15 -25.28 7.73
CA ALA A 384 -5.02 -24.97 8.58
C ALA A 384 -5.30 -25.49 10.00
N ASN A 385 -4.38 -26.31 10.53
CA ASN A 385 -4.41 -26.74 11.93
C ASN A 385 -3.35 -25.95 12.71
N VAL A 386 -3.78 -24.95 13.47
CA VAL A 386 -2.86 -24.23 14.36
C VAL A 386 -2.71 -25.03 15.65
N ARG A 387 -1.55 -25.67 15.86
CA ARG A 387 -1.18 -26.24 17.16
C ARG A 387 -0.23 -25.29 17.87
N ALA A 388 -0.69 -24.67 18.95
CA ALA A 388 0.20 -24.07 19.94
C ALA A 388 0.67 -25.19 20.88
N SER A 389 1.88 -25.69 20.69
CA SER A 389 2.40 -26.81 21.51
C SER A 389 3.02 -26.33 22.83
N HIS A 390 3.53 -25.10 22.89
CA HIS A 390 4.12 -24.51 24.10
C HIS A 390 3.85 -23.00 24.15
N VAL A 391 3.11 -22.56 25.18
CA VAL A 391 2.99 -21.13 25.54
C VAL A 391 3.60 -20.97 26.93
N GLN A 392 4.78 -20.37 26.99
CA GLN A 392 5.41 -19.96 28.24
C GLN A 392 5.33 -18.44 28.36
N VAL A 393 4.78 -17.96 29.48
CA VAL A 393 4.77 -16.55 29.85
C VAL A 393 5.44 -16.44 31.21
N ALA A 394 6.56 -15.72 31.28
CA ALA A 394 7.35 -15.57 32.52
C ALA A 394 7.70 -16.92 33.20
N GLY A 395 7.96 -17.97 32.42
CA GLY A 395 8.31 -19.31 32.93
C GLY A 395 7.12 -20.25 33.23
N GLU A 396 5.88 -19.76 33.19
CA GLU A 396 4.70 -20.59 33.45
C GLU A 396 4.09 -21.20 32.18
N ARG A 397 3.58 -22.43 32.30
CA ARG A 397 2.88 -23.14 31.20
C ARG A 397 1.43 -22.65 31.12
N CYS A 398 1.06 -22.03 30.01
CA CYS A 398 -0.27 -21.45 29.81
C CYS A 398 -1.11 -22.25 28.80
N SER A 399 -2.44 -22.22 28.96
CA SER A 399 -3.40 -22.79 28.00
C SER A 399 -4.30 -21.71 27.41
N LEU A 400 -4.55 -21.82 26.10
CA LEU A 400 -5.34 -20.87 25.33
C LEU A 400 -6.83 -21.27 25.37
N ARG A 401 -7.73 -20.37 25.78
CA ARG A 401 -9.19 -20.60 25.69
C ARG A 401 -9.86 -19.50 24.87
N ARG A 402 -10.47 -19.90 23.75
CA ARG A 402 -11.23 -19.07 22.79
C ARG A 402 -10.43 -17.88 22.25
N THR A 403 -10.21 -17.88 20.95
CA THR A 403 -9.59 -16.73 20.28
C THR A 403 -10.50 -16.26 19.17
N ARG A 404 -10.77 -14.95 19.17
CA ARG A 404 -11.26 -14.27 17.98
C ARG A 404 -10.03 -13.88 17.18
N ILE A 405 -9.90 -14.47 16.00
CA ILE A 405 -8.91 -14.08 15.01
C ILE A 405 -9.59 -13.03 14.15
N VAL A 406 -9.03 -11.83 14.14
CA VAL A 406 -9.44 -10.77 13.21
C VAL A 406 -8.30 -10.67 12.22
N LEU A 407 -8.59 -10.96 10.96
CA LEU A 407 -7.73 -10.60 9.85
C LEU A 407 -8.10 -9.15 9.55
N THR A 408 -7.14 -8.25 9.72
CA THR A 408 -7.23 -6.88 9.23
C THR A 408 -6.25 -6.78 8.08
N ASP A 409 -6.57 -5.85 7.19
CA ASP A 409 -5.59 -5.14 6.37
C ASP A 409 -4.27 -4.92 7.13
#